data_AF-G2NWK7-F1
#
_entry.id   AF-G2NWK7-F1
#
_cell.length_a   1.000
_cell.length_b   1.000
_cell.length_c   1.000
_cell.angle_alpha   90.00
_cell.angle_beta   90.00
_cell.angle_gamma   90.00
#
_symmetry.space_group_name_H-M   'P 1'
#
loop_
_entity.id
_entity.type
_entity.pdbx_description
1 polymer ?
#
loop_
_entity_poly.entity_id
_entity_poly.type
_entity_poly.pdbx_seq_one_letter_code
_entity_poly.pdbx_strand_id
1 'polypeptide(L)'
;MIIINLESGMALSMSPPQAEDIFEQLQNQLRNRQETSPPAAGPAPKSLQLSDGHPMWDKSSGGGRDGKEWDLSNDLERAETLYHSVTPNVRFFLDFLMDRPGQLLDADEICEHSEGRFTKRSSLAGSLNGIAKPYRESQRNYPFYWWEGDPSQYAMKPVVAELFRRARTRG
;
A
#
# COMPACT_ATOMS: atom_id res chain seq x y z
N MET A 1 41.53 18.66 -27.22
CA MET A 1 41.25 19.71 -26.21
C MET A 1 39.75 19.84 -26.12
N ILE A 2 39.18 19.60 -24.94
CA ILE A 2 37.72 19.66 -24.71
C ILE A 2 37.48 20.91 -23.87
N ILE A 3 36.54 21.76 -24.30
CA ILE A 3 36.15 22.99 -23.60
C ILE A 3 34.73 22.78 -23.07
N ILE A 4 34.58 22.84 -21.76
CA ILE A 4 33.28 22.81 -21.09
C ILE A 4 32.99 24.24 -20.62
N ASN A 5 31.91 24.84 -21.11
CA ASN A 5 31.47 26.16 -20.68
C ASN A 5 30.52 26.01 -19.50
N LEU A 6 30.91 26.55 -18.35
CA LEU A 6 30.05 26.68 -17.18
C LEU A 6 29.48 28.11 -17.12
N GLU A 7 28.24 28.26 -16.63
CA GLU A 7 27.42 29.50 -16.69
C GLU A 7 28.05 30.76 -16.07
N SER A 8 29.22 30.66 -15.44
CA SER A 8 29.98 31.77 -14.87
C SER A 8 31.17 32.25 -15.71
N GLY A 9 31.25 31.89 -17.00
CA GLY A 9 32.25 32.44 -17.93
C GLY A 9 33.70 31.99 -17.67
N MET A 10 33.91 30.94 -16.87
CA MET A 10 35.21 30.29 -16.72
C MET A 10 35.33 29.13 -17.74
N ALA A 11 36.27 29.25 -18.67
CA ALA A 11 36.63 28.18 -19.59
C ALA A 11 37.68 27.27 -18.93
N LEU A 12 37.27 26.06 -18.53
CA LEU A 12 38.19 25.02 -18.11
C LEU A 12 38.76 24.33 -19.36
N SER A 13 40.01 24.67 -19.69
CA SER A 13 40.77 23.98 -20.73
C SER A 13 41.46 22.76 -20.14
N MET A 14 40.99 21.56 -20.50
CA MET A 14 41.57 20.31 -20.01
C MET A 14 42.23 19.52 -21.16
N SER A 15 43.31 18.81 -20.83
CA SER A 15 43.92 17.87 -21.77
C SER A 15 43.08 16.58 -21.87
N PRO A 16 43.04 15.90 -23.03
CA PRO A 16 42.26 14.67 -23.22
C PRO A 16 42.45 13.59 -22.13
N PRO A 17 43.68 13.27 -21.66
CA PRO A 17 43.84 12.24 -20.63
C PRO A 17 43.27 12.67 -19.27
N GLN A 18 43.28 13.96 -18.95
CA GLN A 18 42.65 14.48 -17.72
C GLN A 18 41.13 14.41 -17.77
N ALA A 19 40.54 14.57 -18.96
CA ALA A 19 39.10 14.42 -19.13
C ALA A 19 38.65 12.96 -18.96
N GLU A 20 39.45 12.01 -19.45
CA GLU A 20 39.20 10.58 -19.25
C GLU A 20 39.35 10.17 -17.78
N ASP A 21 40.40 10.63 -17.09
CA ASP A 21 40.57 10.37 -15.65
C ASP A 21 39.41 10.92 -14.80
N ILE A 22 38.95 12.15 -15.10
CA ILE A 22 37.81 12.74 -14.39
C ILE A 22 36.52 11.95 -14.69
N PHE A 23 36.33 11.51 -15.92
CA PHE A 23 35.15 10.74 -16.30
C PHE A 23 35.13 9.37 -15.62
N GLU A 24 36.26 8.66 -15.62
CA GLU A 24 36.45 7.41 -14.89
C GLU A 24 36.25 7.60 -13.38
N GLN A 25 36.79 8.67 -12.81
CA GLN A 25 36.61 8.97 -11.38
C GLN A 25 35.14 9.28 -11.04
N LEU A 26 34.41 9.97 -11.93
CA LEU A 26 32.98 10.24 -11.76
C LEU A 26 32.16 8.94 -11.87
N GLN A 27 32.48 8.08 -12.83
CA GLN A 27 31.83 6.77 -12.99
C GLN A 27 32.07 5.88 -11.77
N ASN A 28 33.31 5.86 -11.27
CA ASN A 28 33.66 5.12 -10.05
C ASN A 28 32.95 5.68 -8.82
N GLN A 29 32.79 7.01 -8.70
CA GLN A 29 32.01 7.60 -7.61
C GLN A 29 30.51 7.31 -7.71
N LEU A 30 29.94 7.32 -8.92
CA LEU A 30 28.53 6.95 -9.14
C LEU A 30 28.29 5.47 -8.82
N ARG A 31 29.21 4.60 -9.21
CA ARG A 31 29.18 3.17 -8.88
C ARG A 31 29.31 2.93 -7.37
N ASN A 32 30.27 3.56 -6.72
CA ASN A 32 30.45 3.43 -5.27
C ASN A 32 29.27 4.02 -4.47
N ARG A 33 28.61 5.08 -4.96
CA ARG A 33 27.36 5.58 -4.35
C ARG A 33 26.19 4.61 -4.47
N GLN A 34 26.15 3.79 -5.52
CA GLN A 34 25.16 2.71 -5.63
C GLN A 34 25.46 1.59 -4.64
N GLU A 35 26.74 1.31 -4.34
CA GLU A 35 27.16 0.27 -3.40
C GLU A 35 27.07 0.68 -1.91
N THR A 36 27.16 1.98 -1.58
CA THR A 36 27.02 2.50 -0.20
C THR A 36 25.59 2.94 0.15
N SER A 37 24.62 2.71 -0.72
CA SER A 37 23.22 2.79 -0.32
C SER A 37 22.92 1.60 0.61
N PRO A 38 22.23 1.78 1.77
CA PRO A 38 21.63 0.64 2.45
C PRO A 38 20.88 -0.17 1.40
N PRO A 39 20.93 -1.52 1.45
CA PRO A 39 20.53 -2.38 0.33
C PRO A 39 19.25 -1.81 -0.23
N ALA A 40 19.33 -1.29 -1.47
CA ALA A 40 18.17 -0.74 -2.16
C ALA A 40 17.09 -1.78 -1.95
N ALA A 41 16.01 -1.40 -1.27
CA ALA A 41 14.90 -2.27 -0.99
C ALA A 41 14.66 -3.02 -2.29
N GLY A 42 14.96 -4.34 -2.30
CA GLY A 42 14.78 -5.17 -3.47
C GLY A 42 13.39 -4.85 -4.01
N PRO A 43 13.19 -4.81 -5.34
CA PRO A 43 12.00 -4.23 -5.97
C PRO A 43 10.81 -4.51 -5.09
N ALA A 44 10.26 -3.46 -4.45
CA ALA A 44 9.31 -3.58 -3.33
C ALA A 44 8.43 -4.79 -3.63
N PRO A 45 8.50 -5.85 -2.79
CA PRO A 45 8.05 -7.18 -3.17
C PRO A 45 6.71 -7.01 -3.85
N LYS A 46 6.63 -7.37 -5.15
CA LYS A 46 5.41 -7.14 -5.94
C LYS A 46 4.26 -7.71 -5.13
N SER A 47 3.53 -6.82 -4.47
CA SER A 47 2.45 -7.13 -3.57
C SER A 47 1.50 -8.03 -4.33
N LEU A 48 1.27 -9.22 -3.82
CA LEU A 48 0.56 -10.26 -4.54
C LEU A 48 -0.84 -9.76 -4.88
N GLN A 49 -1.20 -9.78 -6.16
CA GLN A 49 -2.50 -9.33 -6.64
C GLN A 49 -3.46 -10.52 -6.70
N LEU A 50 -4.51 -10.47 -5.89
CA LEU A 50 -5.55 -11.49 -5.77
C LEU A 50 -6.79 -11.10 -6.58
N SER A 51 -7.24 -11.99 -7.48
CA SER A 51 -8.56 -11.89 -8.12
C SER A 51 -9.67 -12.38 -7.18
N ASP A 52 -10.93 -12.06 -7.45
CA ASP A 52 -12.06 -12.44 -6.57
C ASP A 52 -12.16 -13.95 -6.29
N GLY A 53 -11.85 -14.78 -7.29
CA GLY A 53 -11.86 -16.24 -7.19
C GLY A 53 -10.56 -16.86 -6.68
N HIS A 54 -9.61 -16.06 -6.18
CA HIS A 54 -8.32 -16.57 -5.77
C HIS A 54 -8.45 -17.45 -4.51
N PRO A 55 -7.92 -18.69 -4.49
CA PRO A 55 -8.09 -19.62 -3.35
C PRO A 55 -7.41 -19.18 -2.05
N MET A 56 -6.72 -18.04 -2.05
CA MET A 56 -6.07 -17.47 -0.87
C MET A 56 -7.08 -16.83 0.08
N TRP A 57 -8.23 -16.35 -0.43
CA TRP A 57 -9.31 -15.81 0.40
C TRP A 57 -9.84 -16.85 1.38
N ASP A 58 -9.98 -18.10 0.95
CA ASP A 58 -10.45 -19.21 1.80
C ASP A 58 -9.42 -19.62 2.86
N LYS A 59 -8.15 -19.26 2.65
CA LYS A 59 -7.03 -19.50 3.58
C LYS A 59 -6.81 -18.34 4.56
N SER A 60 -7.70 -17.36 4.60
CA SER A 60 -7.53 -16.21 5.49
C SER A 60 -7.64 -16.62 6.96
N SER A 61 -6.86 -15.93 7.80
CA SER A 61 -6.95 -16.07 9.26
C SER A 61 -8.26 -15.46 9.78
N GLY A 62 -8.76 -14.40 9.13
CA GLY A 62 -10.08 -13.87 9.36
C GLY A 62 -10.58 -12.98 8.24
N GLY A 63 -11.76 -12.39 8.44
CA GLY A 63 -12.45 -11.59 7.43
C GLY A 63 -13.80 -12.16 7.02
N GLY A 64 -14.05 -13.46 7.19
CA GLY A 64 -15.35 -14.01 6.83
C GLY A 64 -15.56 -15.50 7.07
N ARG A 65 -15.55 -15.96 8.33
CA ARG A 65 -15.85 -17.37 8.65
C ARG A 65 -17.32 -17.65 8.98
N ASP A 66 -18.06 -16.64 9.46
CA ASP A 66 -19.40 -16.85 10.03
C ASP A 66 -20.50 -16.00 9.36
N GLY A 67 -20.14 -15.03 8.52
CA GLY A 67 -21.08 -14.12 7.87
C GLY A 67 -21.34 -14.45 6.40
N LYS A 68 -22.38 -13.83 5.83
CA LYS A 68 -22.63 -13.89 4.38
C LYS A 68 -21.66 -12.96 3.66
N GLU A 69 -21.16 -13.39 2.50
CA GLU A 69 -20.33 -12.55 1.65
C GLU A 69 -21.12 -11.35 1.09
N TRP A 70 -20.42 -10.25 0.83
CA TRP A 70 -20.97 -9.05 0.21
C TRP A 70 -21.41 -9.32 -1.23
N ASP A 71 -22.61 -8.87 -1.57
CA ASP A 71 -23.16 -8.92 -2.91
C ASP A 71 -23.23 -7.53 -3.54
N LEU A 72 -22.55 -7.34 -4.67
CA LEU A 72 -22.44 -6.05 -5.34
C LEU A 72 -23.81 -5.48 -5.76
N SER A 73 -24.79 -6.33 -6.05
CA SER A 73 -26.10 -5.91 -6.53
C SER A 73 -27.09 -5.59 -5.42
N ASN A 74 -26.97 -6.25 -4.27
CA ASN A 74 -28.00 -6.22 -3.22
C ASN A 74 -27.57 -5.53 -1.92
N ASP A 75 -26.27 -5.28 -1.73
CA ASP A 75 -25.75 -4.81 -0.44
C ASP A 75 -25.26 -3.36 -0.45
N LEU A 76 -25.59 -2.56 -1.48
CA LEU A 76 -25.13 -1.18 -1.59
C LEU A 76 -25.54 -0.31 -0.39
N GLU A 77 -26.80 -0.36 0.03
CA GLU A 77 -27.29 0.40 1.20
C GLU A 77 -26.64 -0.06 2.52
N ARG A 78 -26.33 -1.36 2.63
CA ARG A 78 -25.63 -1.91 3.81
C ARG A 78 -24.17 -1.48 3.84
N ALA A 79 -23.51 -1.50 2.69
CA ALA A 79 -22.13 -1.06 2.54
C ALA A 79 -21.99 0.43 2.85
N GLU A 80 -22.95 1.25 2.39
CA GLU A 80 -23.06 2.67 2.72
C GLU A 80 -23.22 2.90 4.23
N THR A 81 -24.19 2.23 4.85
CA THR A 81 -24.41 2.33 6.30
C THR A 81 -23.16 1.94 7.09
N LEU A 82 -22.48 0.86 6.70
CA LEU A 82 -21.23 0.44 7.32
C LEU A 82 -20.15 1.51 7.13
N TYR A 83 -19.90 1.92 5.89
CA TYR A 83 -18.82 2.86 5.55
C TYR A 83 -18.94 4.22 6.25
N HIS A 84 -20.16 4.74 6.40
CA HIS A 84 -20.37 6.01 7.08
C HIS A 84 -20.38 5.89 8.61
N SER A 85 -20.66 4.70 9.17
CA SER A 85 -20.69 4.48 10.62
C SER A 85 -19.35 4.12 11.26
N VAL A 86 -18.32 3.77 10.47
CA VAL A 86 -17.00 3.48 11.03
C VAL A 86 -16.22 4.73 11.48
N THR A 87 -15.25 4.51 12.36
CA THR A 87 -14.34 5.57 12.83
C THR A 87 -13.44 6.09 11.71
N PRO A 88 -12.87 7.31 11.82
CA PRO A 88 -11.99 7.87 10.79
C PRO A 88 -10.77 6.99 10.45
N ASN A 89 -10.19 6.34 11.46
CA ASN A 89 -9.06 5.42 11.27
C ASN A 89 -9.45 4.18 10.47
N VAL A 90 -10.61 3.59 10.78
CA VAL A 90 -11.13 2.45 10.02
C VAL A 90 -11.50 2.89 8.61
N ARG A 91 -12.10 4.07 8.44
CA ARG A 91 -12.45 4.61 7.13
C ARG A 91 -11.20 4.76 6.25
N PHE A 92 -10.14 5.37 6.79
CA PHE A 92 -8.85 5.49 6.09
C PHE A 92 -8.31 4.10 5.69
N PHE A 93 -8.36 3.13 6.59
CA PHE A 93 -7.94 1.76 6.29
C PHE A 93 -8.78 1.13 5.15
N LEU A 94 -10.10 1.30 5.18
CA LEU A 94 -10.98 0.82 4.11
C LEU A 94 -10.68 1.54 2.79
N ASP A 95 -10.52 2.86 2.79
CA ASP A 95 -10.12 3.64 1.61
C ASP A 95 -8.79 3.13 1.03
N PHE A 96 -7.80 2.88 1.89
CA PHE A 96 -6.49 2.40 1.46
C PHE A 96 -6.56 1.06 0.72
N LEU A 97 -7.37 0.12 1.22
CA LEU A 97 -7.61 -1.16 0.56
C LEU A 97 -8.53 -1.05 -0.65
N MET A 98 -9.54 -0.18 -0.60
CA MET A 98 -10.44 0.08 -1.72
C MET A 98 -9.66 0.62 -2.91
N ASP A 99 -8.69 1.50 -2.72
CA ASP A 99 -7.88 2.05 -3.80
C ASP A 99 -6.87 1.03 -4.35
N ARG A 100 -6.66 -0.09 -3.65
CA ARG A 100 -5.75 -1.19 -4.00
C ARG A 100 -6.47 -2.54 -3.98
N PRO A 101 -7.53 -2.70 -4.80
CA PRO A 101 -8.38 -3.88 -4.74
C PRO A 101 -7.57 -5.12 -5.06
N GLY A 102 -7.68 -6.17 -4.25
CA GLY A 102 -6.96 -7.43 -4.43
C GLY A 102 -5.48 -7.41 -4.08
N GLN A 103 -4.89 -6.25 -3.81
CA GLN A 103 -3.48 -6.16 -3.45
C GLN A 103 -3.29 -6.66 -2.01
N LEU A 104 -2.40 -7.63 -1.82
CA LEU A 104 -2.01 -8.12 -0.51
C LEU A 104 -0.99 -7.14 0.08
N LEU A 105 -1.42 -6.43 1.13
CA LEU A 105 -0.67 -5.35 1.77
C LEU A 105 -0.28 -5.76 3.17
N ASP A 106 0.97 -5.54 3.54
CA ASP A 106 1.39 -5.81 4.90
C ASP A 106 1.06 -4.67 5.87
N ALA A 107 1.01 -5.01 7.17
CA ALA A 107 0.70 -4.04 8.22
C ALA A 107 1.67 -2.87 8.29
N ASP A 108 2.93 -3.07 7.89
CA ASP A 108 3.97 -2.06 7.92
C ASP A 108 3.76 -1.05 6.77
N GLU A 109 3.52 -1.53 5.56
CA GLU A 109 3.15 -0.71 4.39
C GLU A 109 1.93 0.18 4.70
N ILE A 110 0.91 -0.37 5.37
CA ILE A 110 -0.28 0.41 5.75
C ILE A 110 0.07 1.49 6.78
N CYS A 111 0.93 1.17 7.76
CA CYS A 111 1.35 2.14 8.78
C CYS A 111 2.20 3.26 8.17
N GLU A 112 3.12 2.94 7.26
CA GLU A 112 3.96 3.90 6.55
C GLU A 112 3.13 4.91 5.75
N HIS A 113 2.07 4.45 5.08
CA HIS A 113 1.18 5.31 4.30
C HIS A 113 0.10 6.01 5.13
N SER A 114 0.04 5.74 6.43
CA SER A 114 -1.03 6.25 7.30
C SER A 114 -0.85 7.72 7.71
N GLU A 115 0.27 8.35 7.37
CA GLU A 115 0.66 9.71 7.78
C GLU A 115 0.61 9.88 9.31
N GLY A 116 1.00 8.83 10.05
CA GLY A 116 1.02 8.84 11.52
C GLY A 116 -0.30 8.48 12.19
N ARG A 117 -1.38 8.16 11.44
CA ARG A 117 -2.64 7.64 12.02
C ARG A 117 -2.43 6.31 12.75
N PHE A 118 -1.49 5.49 12.27
CA PHE A 118 -1.06 4.27 12.93
C PHE A 118 0.42 4.35 13.27
N THR A 119 0.73 4.51 14.55
CA THR A 119 2.13 4.65 15.02
C THR A 119 2.89 3.32 15.06
N LYS A 120 2.17 2.19 15.05
CA LYS A 120 2.70 0.82 15.08
C LYS A 120 1.61 -0.18 14.68
N ARG A 121 2.00 -1.39 14.28
CA ARG A 121 1.07 -2.49 13.90
C ARG A 121 -0.03 -2.75 14.93
N SER A 122 0.29 -2.70 16.23
CA SER A 122 -0.71 -2.90 17.29
C SER A 122 -1.71 -1.76 17.39
N SER A 123 -1.33 -0.53 16.99
CA SER A 123 -2.25 0.61 16.87
C SER A 123 -3.20 0.44 15.69
N LEU A 124 -2.73 -0.11 14.57
CA LEU A 124 -3.57 -0.49 13.44
C LEU A 124 -4.59 -1.55 13.87
N ALA A 125 -4.14 -2.70 14.39
CA ALA A 125 -5.02 -3.77 14.84
C ALA A 125 -6.04 -3.29 15.89
N GLY A 126 -5.60 -2.48 16.87
CA GLY A 126 -6.48 -1.89 17.88
C GLY A 126 -7.53 -0.94 17.29
N SER A 127 -7.16 -0.15 16.27
CA SER A 127 -8.10 0.76 15.60
C SER A 127 -9.18 0.01 14.83
N LEU A 128 -8.87 -1.16 14.28
CA LEU A 128 -9.82 -2.00 13.55
C LEU A 128 -10.95 -2.53 14.44
N ASN A 129 -10.80 -2.55 15.77
CA ASN A 129 -11.91 -2.89 16.67
C ASN A 129 -13.13 -1.97 16.50
N GLY A 130 -12.93 -0.74 15.99
CA GLY A 130 -14.01 0.20 15.70
C GLY A 130 -15.02 -0.28 14.65
N ILE A 131 -14.65 -1.26 13.82
CA ILE A 131 -15.57 -1.83 12.81
C ILE A 131 -16.50 -2.91 13.38
N ALA A 132 -16.22 -3.45 14.57
CA ALA A 132 -16.90 -4.64 15.09
C ALA A 132 -18.41 -4.46 15.26
N LYS A 133 -18.88 -3.27 15.67
CA LYS A 133 -20.32 -2.99 15.82
C LYS A 133 -21.01 -2.86 14.44
N PRO A 134 -20.56 -1.96 13.52
CA PRO A 134 -21.10 -1.88 12.16
C PRO A 134 -21.08 -3.22 11.40
N TYR A 135 -20.02 -4.01 11.58
CA TYR A 135 -19.90 -5.36 11.04
C TYR A 135 -21.07 -6.26 11.50
N ARG A 136 -21.32 -6.35 12.81
CA ARG A 136 -22.42 -7.19 13.34
C ARG A 136 -23.79 -6.73 12.83
N GLU A 137 -24.00 -5.42 12.75
CA GLU A 137 -25.26 -4.84 12.26
C GLU A 137 -25.46 -5.10 10.76
N SER A 138 -24.39 -5.19 9.97
CA SER A 138 -24.47 -5.48 8.53
C SER A 138 -24.90 -6.92 8.21
N GLN A 139 -24.72 -7.85 9.15
CA GLN A 139 -24.89 -9.30 8.93
C GLN A 139 -24.13 -9.82 7.69
N ARG A 140 -22.99 -9.19 7.40
CA ARG A 140 -22.05 -9.57 6.34
C ARG A 140 -20.68 -9.84 6.94
N ASN A 141 -19.84 -10.52 6.17
CA ASN A 141 -18.42 -10.64 6.44
C ASN A 141 -17.76 -9.26 6.56
N TYR A 142 -16.57 -9.19 7.15
CA TYR A 142 -15.80 -7.95 7.06
C TYR A 142 -15.54 -7.65 5.58
N PRO A 143 -15.50 -6.36 5.19
CA PRO A 143 -15.21 -6.00 3.81
C PRO A 143 -13.74 -6.26 3.42
N PHE A 144 -12.92 -6.75 4.35
CA PHE A 144 -11.51 -7.07 4.15
C PHE A 144 -11.18 -8.41 4.79
N TYR A 145 -10.08 -9.00 4.33
CA TYR A 145 -9.51 -10.25 4.78
C TYR A 145 -8.13 -9.99 5.36
N TRP A 146 -7.73 -10.84 6.30
CA TRP A 146 -6.38 -10.78 6.86
C TRP A 146 -5.77 -12.16 7.04
N TRP A 147 -4.45 -12.22 6.92
CA TRP A 147 -3.63 -13.40 7.13
C TRP A 147 -2.66 -13.11 8.27
N GLU A 148 -2.65 -14.00 9.24
CA GLU A 148 -1.71 -13.96 10.35
C GLU A 148 -0.29 -14.17 9.82
N GLY A 149 0.64 -13.35 10.30
CA GLY A 149 2.02 -13.36 9.89
C GLY A 149 2.79 -12.29 10.66
N ASP A 150 4.08 -12.16 10.35
CA ASP A 150 4.91 -11.08 10.86
C ASP A 150 5.64 -10.41 9.69
N PRO A 151 5.14 -9.27 9.18
CA PRO A 151 3.88 -8.60 9.52
C PRO A 151 2.60 -9.31 9.03
N SER A 152 1.48 -9.09 9.71
CA SER A 152 0.15 -9.52 9.22
C SER A 152 -0.18 -8.84 7.89
N GLN A 153 -0.92 -9.55 7.03
CA GLN A 153 -1.30 -9.05 5.71
C GLN A 153 -2.80 -8.82 5.62
N TYR A 154 -3.20 -7.85 4.81
CA TYR A 154 -4.57 -7.41 4.60
C TYR A 154 -4.86 -7.26 3.11
N ALA A 155 -6.07 -7.60 2.71
CA ALA A 155 -6.54 -7.33 1.36
C ALA A 155 -8.06 -7.19 1.33
N MET A 156 -8.57 -6.52 0.30
CA MET A 156 -10.00 -6.42 0.02
C MET A 156 -10.28 -7.05 -1.34
N LYS A 157 -11.29 -7.93 -1.42
CA LYS A 157 -11.69 -8.54 -2.71
C LYS A 157 -12.09 -7.43 -3.71
N PRO A 158 -11.65 -7.50 -4.98
CA PRO A 158 -12.00 -6.49 -5.98
C PRO A 158 -13.50 -6.17 -6.09
N VAL A 159 -14.38 -7.17 -6.08
CA VAL A 159 -15.83 -6.96 -6.13
C VAL A 159 -16.38 -6.23 -4.90
N VAL A 160 -15.78 -6.45 -3.74
CA VAL A 160 -16.14 -5.79 -2.48
C VAL A 160 -15.62 -4.34 -2.48
N ALA A 161 -14.40 -4.12 -2.96
CA ALA A 161 -13.86 -2.78 -3.13
C ALA A 161 -14.74 -1.93 -4.05
N GLU A 162 -15.21 -2.50 -5.16
CA GLU A 162 -16.14 -1.81 -6.06
C GLU A 162 -17.46 -1.44 -5.36
N LEU A 163 -18.03 -2.35 -4.59
CA LEU A 163 -19.25 -2.08 -3.80
C LEU A 163 -19.05 -0.90 -2.84
N PHE A 164 -17.96 -0.92 -2.08
CA PHE A 164 -17.68 0.13 -1.08
C PHE A 164 -17.26 1.46 -1.72
N ARG A 165 -16.62 1.45 -2.90
CA ARG A 165 -16.38 2.68 -3.68
C ARG A 165 -17.69 3.33 -4.12
N ARG A 166 -18.68 2.53 -4.56
CA ARG A 166 -20.02 3.06 -4.88
C ARG A 166 -20.70 3.62 -3.64
N ALA A 167 -20.62 2.91 -2.53
CA ALA A 167 -21.14 3.34 -1.24
C ALA A 167 -20.54 4.69 -0.81
N ARG A 168 -19.23 4.87 -0.96
CA ARG A 168 -18.50 6.12 -0.65
C ARG A 168 -19.04 7.34 -1.41
N THR A 169 -19.58 7.16 -2.61
CA THR A 169 -20.09 8.27 -3.45
C THR A 169 -21.53 8.69 -3.15
N ARG A 170 -22.24 7.97 -2.26
CA ARG A 170 -23.67 8.20 -2.00
C ARG A 170 -23.98 9.07 -0.77
N GLY A 171 -23.05 9.21 0.16
CA GLY A 171 -23.17 10.09 1.34
C GLY A 171 -22.42 11.40 1.18
#